data_AF-A0A8I1PBG3-F1
#
_entry.id   AF-A0A8I1PBG3-F1
#
_cell.length_a   1.000
_cell.length_b   1.000
_cell.length_c   1.000
_cell.angle_alpha   90.00
_cell.angle_beta   90.00
_cell.angle_gamma   90.00
#
_symmetry.space_group_name_H-M   'P 1'
#
loop_
_entity.id
_entity.type
_entity.pdbx_description
1 polymer ?
#
loop_
_entity_poly.entity_id
_entity_poly.type
_entity_poly.pdbx_seq_one_letter_code
_entity_poly.pdbx_strand_id
1 'polypeptide(L)'
;MATSDDDLGRADGLPLSDDQRAELLARQARLDEARAAVESAQAERDAYLVQLDDAGVGVSESAHALGLLRAAVETVLTTHRKAEVVERLAADVPQAAARSALDRAQERVDKAFDDPAG
;
A
#
# COMPACT_ATOMS: atom_id res chain seq x y z
N MET A 1 53.18 19.41 21.35
CA MET A 1 52.34 18.27 21.76
C MET A 1 50.91 18.76 21.75
N ALA A 2 50.08 18.21 20.87
CA ALA A 2 48.67 18.55 20.75
C ALA A 2 47.91 17.86 21.89
N THR A 3 47.17 18.63 22.69
CA THR A 3 46.14 18.11 23.58
C THR A 3 44.87 17.97 22.73
N SER A 4 44.61 16.76 22.24
CA SER A 4 43.38 16.44 21.52
C SER A 4 42.18 16.61 22.44
N ASP A 5 41.33 17.58 22.09
CA ASP A 5 40.07 17.94 22.75
C ASP A 5 38.90 17.05 22.28
N ASP A 6 39.20 15.79 21.93
CA ASP A 6 38.30 14.90 21.17
C ASP A 6 37.71 13.75 22.02
N ASP A 7 37.84 13.85 23.35
CA ASP A 7 37.35 12.87 24.33
C ASP A 7 36.12 13.37 25.09
N LEU A 8 35.22 14.09 24.40
CA LEU A 8 33.88 14.36 24.89
C LEU A 8 33.02 13.10 24.80
N GLY A 9 33.28 12.17 25.72
CA GLY A 9 32.23 11.47 26.45
C GLY A 9 31.24 10.67 25.62
N ARG A 10 31.69 9.66 24.87
CA ARG A 10 30.92 8.40 24.83
C ARG A 10 31.03 7.72 26.19
N ALA A 11 30.40 8.31 27.20
CA ALA A 11 30.06 7.54 28.38
C ALA A 11 29.00 6.55 27.92
N ASP A 12 29.32 5.26 27.93
CA ASP A 12 28.29 4.22 27.94
C ASP A 12 27.35 4.58 29.10
N GLY A 13 26.16 5.08 28.76
CA GLY A 13 25.21 5.58 29.74
C GLY A 13 24.93 4.51 30.79
N LEU A 14 24.82 4.92 32.05
CA LEU A 14 24.47 4.01 33.15
C LEU A 14 23.24 3.18 32.75
N PRO A 15 23.22 1.86 33.05
CA PRO A 15 22.10 1.02 32.70
C PRO A 15 20.82 1.57 33.34
N LEU A 16 19.76 1.71 32.54
CA LEU A 16 18.45 2.18 33.01
C LEU A 16 17.99 1.35 34.21
N SER A 17 17.41 2.00 35.22
CA SER A 17 16.70 1.32 36.30
C SER A 17 15.46 0.60 35.77
N ASP A 18 14.95 -0.39 36.51
CA ASP A 18 13.75 -1.12 36.09
C ASP A 18 12.54 -0.21 35.94
N ASP A 19 12.40 0.81 36.81
CA ASP A 19 11.36 1.83 36.69
C ASP A 19 11.51 2.67 35.42
N GLN A 20 12.73 3.06 35.05
CA GLN A 20 13.00 3.79 33.81
C GLN A 20 12.71 2.94 32.57
N ARG A 21 13.02 1.64 32.62
CA ARG A 21 12.69 0.70 31.54
C ARG A 21 11.18 0.53 31.41
N ALA A 22 10.47 0.36 32.52
CA ALA A 22 9.02 0.23 32.53
C ALA A 22 8.33 1.47 31.96
N GLU A 23 8.75 2.67 32.35
CA GLU A 23 8.18 3.91 31.82
C GLU A 23 8.50 4.09 30.32
N LEU A 24 9.71 3.72 29.88
CA LEU A 24 10.08 3.76 28.46
C LEU A 24 9.21 2.81 27.63
N LEU A 25 8.97 1.59 28.11
CA LEU A 25 8.07 0.63 27.48
C LEU A 25 6.62 1.15 27.43
N ALA A 26 6.13 1.72 28.54
CA ALA A 26 4.78 2.30 28.59
C ALA A 26 4.63 3.52 27.66
N ARG A 27 5.68 4.34 27.51
CA ARG A 27 5.70 5.45 26.55
C ARG A 27 5.74 4.95 25.11
N GLN A 28 6.52 3.91 24.83
CA GLN A 28 6.57 3.29 23.50
C GLN A 28 5.21 2.70 23.12
N ALA A 29 4.56 1.98 24.02
CA ALA A 29 3.22 1.43 23.79
C ALA A 29 2.18 2.52 23.45
N ARG A 30 2.18 3.63 24.20
CA ARG A 30 1.30 4.79 23.91
C ARG A 30 1.60 5.44 22.55
N LEU A 31 2.86 5.50 22.14
CA LEU A 31 3.25 6.02 20.82
C LEU A 31 2.78 5.09 19.70
N ASP A 32 2.91 3.78 19.88
CA ASP A 32 2.47 2.80 18.88
C ASP A 32 0.95 2.78 18.76
N GLU A 33 0.22 2.90 19.87
CA GLU A 33 -1.24 3.08 19.86
C GLU A 33 -1.66 4.37 19.14
N ALA A 34 -0.98 5.49 19.41
CA ALA A 34 -1.25 6.76 18.72
C ALA A 34 -0.96 6.68 17.22
N ARG A 35 0.11 5.96 16.82
CA ARG A 35 0.43 5.71 15.40
C ARG A 35 -0.66 4.89 14.72
N ALA A 36 -1.10 3.80 15.34
CA ALA A 36 -2.18 2.97 14.82
C ALA A 36 -3.49 3.77 14.66
N ALA A 37 -3.81 4.64 15.62
CA ALA A 37 -4.99 5.51 15.52
C ALA A 37 -4.89 6.50 14.34
N VAL A 38 -3.71 7.10 14.11
CA VAL A 38 -3.47 7.98 12.97
C VAL A 38 -3.57 7.22 11.65
N GLU A 39 -2.99 6.02 11.56
CA GLU A 39 -3.07 5.17 10.37
C GLU A 39 -4.52 4.78 10.06
N SER A 40 -5.32 4.42 11.08
CA SER A 40 -6.76 4.14 10.92
C SER A 40 -7.52 5.34 10.39
N ALA A 41 -7.31 6.53 10.97
CA ALA A 41 -7.97 7.75 10.53
C ALA A 41 -7.58 8.14 9.10
N GLN A 42 -6.32 7.90 8.69
CA GLN A 42 -5.88 8.12 7.33
C GLN A 42 -6.56 7.14 6.35
N ALA A 43 -6.68 5.87 6.72
CA ALA A 43 -7.37 4.87 5.90
C ALA A 43 -8.86 5.21 5.73
N GLU A 44 -9.54 5.64 6.78
CA GLU A 44 -10.94 6.08 6.73
C GLU A 44 -11.13 7.30 5.82
N ARG A 45 -10.25 8.31 5.95
CA ARG A 45 -10.24 9.48 5.07
C ARG A 45 -10.04 9.08 3.61
N ASP A 46 -9.10 8.18 3.34
CA ASP A 46 -8.76 7.77 1.98
C ASP A 46 -9.91 6.95 1.36
N ALA A 47 -10.58 6.11 2.14
CA ALA A 47 -11.80 5.42 1.71
C ALA A 47 -12.93 6.41 1.40
N TYR A 48 -13.09 7.46 2.21
CA TYR A 48 -14.09 8.50 1.94
C TYR A 48 -13.77 9.30 0.66
N LEU A 49 -12.50 9.59 0.39
CA LEU A 49 -12.08 10.23 -0.87
C LEU A 49 -12.47 9.39 -2.10
N VAL A 50 -12.31 8.06 -2.02
CA VAL A 50 -12.75 7.15 -3.08
C VAL A 50 -14.27 7.23 -3.29
N GLN A 51 -15.05 7.20 -2.21
CA GLN A 51 -16.52 7.32 -2.31
C GLN A 51 -16.95 8.63 -2.97
N LEU A 52 -16.26 9.73 -2.69
CA LEU A 52 -16.51 11.02 -3.35
C LEU A 52 -16.17 10.98 -4.85
N ASP A 53 -15.07 10.34 -5.22
CA ASP A 53 -14.67 10.16 -6.63
C ASP A 53 -15.71 9.31 -7.39
N ASP A 54 -16.18 8.22 -6.80
CA ASP A 54 -17.23 7.36 -7.34
C ASP A 54 -18.57 8.09 -7.50
N ALA A 55 -18.87 9.03 -6.59
CA ALA A 55 -20.02 9.91 -6.68
C ALA A 55 -19.84 11.04 -7.72
N GLY A 56 -18.68 11.14 -8.36
CA GLY A 56 -18.37 12.13 -9.38
C GLY A 56 -17.93 13.50 -8.84
N VAL A 57 -17.59 13.59 -7.55
CA VAL A 57 -17.09 14.82 -6.94
C VAL A 57 -15.66 15.09 -7.42
N GLY A 58 -15.41 16.32 -7.87
CA GLY A 58 -14.11 16.69 -8.43
C GLY A 58 -13.00 16.72 -7.38
N VAL A 59 -11.78 16.31 -7.76
CA VAL A 59 -10.58 16.32 -6.90
C VAL A 59 -10.37 17.64 -6.16
N SER A 60 -10.50 18.78 -6.86
CA SER A 60 -10.32 20.10 -6.26
C SER A 60 -11.40 20.44 -5.22
N GLU A 61 -12.62 19.97 -5.44
CA GLU A 61 -13.76 20.17 -4.53
C GLU A 61 -13.57 19.33 -3.27
N SER A 62 -13.23 18.04 -3.41
CA SER A 62 -12.89 17.15 -2.30
C SER A 62 -11.71 17.68 -1.48
N ALA A 63 -10.65 18.16 -2.15
CA ALA A 63 -9.50 18.75 -1.48
C ALA A 63 -9.86 20.00 -0.67
N HIS A 64 -10.66 20.90 -1.25
CA HIS A 64 -11.11 22.10 -0.57
C HIS A 64 -12.02 21.79 0.63
N ALA A 65 -13.00 20.90 0.45
CA ALA A 65 -13.95 20.54 1.50
C ALA A 65 -13.28 19.87 2.71
N LEU A 66 -12.23 19.08 2.48
CA LEU A 66 -11.51 18.34 3.52
C LEU A 66 -10.26 19.06 4.03
N GLY A 67 -9.96 20.25 3.52
CA GLY A 67 -8.76 21.01 3.89
C GLY A 67 -7.46 20.30 3.53
N LEU A 68 -7.48 19.51 2.45
CA LEU A 68 -6.34 18.71 1.98
C LEU A 68 -5.62 19.40 0.84
N LEU A 69 -4.35 19.05 0.67
CA LEU A 69 -3.62 19.40 -0.54
C LEU A 69 -4.19 18.60 -1.71
N ARG A 70 -4.48 19.29 -2.82
CA ARG A 70 -4.98 18.65 -4.04
C ARG A 70 -4.10 17.48 -4.50
N ALA A 71 -2.78 17.64 -4.46
CA ALA A 71 -1.83 16.59 -4.84
C ALA A 71 -1.94 15.34 -3.95
N ALA A 72 -2.30 15.50 -2.67
CA ALA A 72 -2.51 14.36 -1.77
C ALA A 72 -3.77 13.58 -2.18
N VAL A 73 -4.87 14.28 -2.49
CA VAL A 73 -6.09 13.65 -3.01
C VAL A 73 -5.83 12.93 -4.33
N GLU A 74 -5.12 13.57 -5.26
CA GLU A 74 -4.73 12.93 -6.54
C GLU A 74 -3.90 11.66 -6.31
N THR A 75 -2.98 11.68 -5.35
CA THR A 75 -2.15 10.51 -5.03
C THR A 75 -2.99 9.34 -4.50
N VAL A 76 -3.94 9.60 -3.61
CA VAL A 76 -4.84 8.58 -3.06
C VAL A 76 -5.66 7.94 -4.18
N LEU A 77 -6.34 8.77 -4.99
CA LEU A 77 -7.22 8.28 -6.06
C LEU A 77 -6.45 7.56 -7.17
N THR A 78 -5.28 8.06 -7.56
CA THR A 78 -4.44 7.38 -8.55
C THR A 78 -3.89 6.06 -8.04
N THR A 79 -3.53 5.97 -6.75
CA THR A 79 -3.09 4.72 -6.13
C THR A 79 -4.23 3.71 -6.06
N HIS A 80 -5.43 4.15 -5.66
CA HIS A 80 -6.62 3.31 -5.61
C HIS A 80 -6.96 2.72 -6.98
N ARG A 81 -7.09 3.57 -8.01
CA ARG A 81 -7.38 3.10 -9.39
C ARG A 81 -6.32 2.14 -9.92
N LYS A 82 -5.04 2.35 -9.59
CA LYS A 82 -3.98 1.41 -9.95
C LYS A 82 -4.16 0.06 -9.25
N ALA A 83 -4.52 0.06 -7.97
CA ALA A 83 -4.78 -1.16 -7.22
C ALA A 83 -5.97 -1.94 -7.82
N GLU A 84 -7.08 -1.26 -8.14
CA GLU A 84 -8.24 -1.89 -8.78
C GLU A 84 -7.89 -2.50 -10.15
N VAL A 85 -7.10 -1.80 -10.96
CA VAL A 85 -6.66 -2.33 -12.27
C VAL A 85 -5.80 -3.58 -12.08
N VAL A 86 -4.90 -3.59 -11.09
CA VAL A 86 -4.09 -4.77 -10.79
C VAL A 86 -4.96 -5.93 -10.31
N GLU A 87 -5.93 -5.67 -9.44
CA GLU A 87 -6.85 -6.70 -8.94
C GLU A 87 -7.70 -7.31 -10.07
N ARG A 88 -8.26 -6.45 -10.95
CA ARG A 88 -9.02 -6.90 -12.12
C ARG A 88 -8.15 -7.72 -13.08
N LEU A 89 -6.93 -7.26 -13.34
CA LEU A 89 -5.99 -7.99 -14.18
C LEU A 89 -5.64 -9.36 -13.57
N ALA A 90 -5.42 -9.44 -12.26
CA ALA A 90 -5.16 -10.69 -11.57
C ALA A 90 -6.35 -11.67 -11.67
N ALA A 91 -7.59 -11.17 -11.66
CA ALA A 91 -8.79 -11.97 -11.85
C ALA A 91 -8.99 -12.47 -13.29
N ASP A 92 -8.59 -11.68 -14.29
CA ASP A 92 -8.79 -11.98 -15.71
C ASP A 92 -7.70 -12.92 -16.30
N VAL A 93 -6.48 -12.89 -15.76
CA VAL A 93 -5.35 -13.71 -16.24
C VAL A 93 -5.66 -15.22 -16.29
N PRO A 94 -6.27 -15.84 -15.26
CA PRO A 94 -6.64 -17.26 -15.31
C PRO A 94 -7.65 -17.58 -16.41
N GLN A 95 -8.63 -16.70 -16.64
CA GLN A 95 -9.65 -16.90 -17.66
C GLN A 95 -9.06 -16.76 -19.07
N ALA A 96 -8.19 -15.77 -19.27
CA ALA A 96 -7.46 -15.59 -20.52
C ALA A 96 -6.57 -16.80 -20.83
N ALA A 97 -5.83 -17.31 -19.83
CA ALA A 97 -4.99 -18.49 -19.98
C ALA A 97 -5.81 -19.76 -20.31
N ALA A 98 -6.98 -19.93 -19.69
CA ALA A 98 -7.88 -21.05 -19.96
C ALA A 98 -8.46 -20.99 -21.39
N ARG A 99 -8.86 -19.80 -21.88
CA ARG A 99 -9.33 -19.60 -23.26
C ARG A 99 -8.23 -19.94 -24.26
N SER A 100 -7.02 -19.41 -24.09
CA SER A 100 -5.89 -19.73 -24.98
C SER A 100 -5.47 -21.21 -24.93
N ALA A 101 -5.75 -21.94 -23.85
CA ALA A 101 -5.54 -23.39 -23.79
C ALA A 101 -6.62 -24.14 -24.58
N LEU A 102 -7.87 -23.69 -24.51
CA LEU A 102 -8.99 -24.24 -25.28
C LEU A 102 -8.81 -24.01 -26.78
N ASP A 103 -8.43 -22.80 -27.19
CA ASP A 103 -8.19 -22.44 -28.60
C ASP A 103 -7.11 -23.36 -29.20
N ARG A 104 -5.99 -23.57 -28.48
CA ARG A 104 -4.93 -24.50 -28.90
C ARG A 104 -5.38 -25.96 -28.93
N ALA A 105 -6.34 -26.36 -28.10
CA ALA A 105 -6.90 -27.70 -28.12
C ALA A 105 -7.82 -27.88 -29.34
N GLN A 106 -8.63 -26.86 -29.67
CA GLN A 106 -9.48 -26.85 -30.85
C GLN A 106 -8.65 -26.89 -32.14
N GLU A 107 -7.60 -26.07 -32.26
CA GLU A 107 -6.68 -26.12 -33.41
C GLU A 107 -6.08 -27.50 -33.64
N ARG A 108 -5.76 -28.24 -32.56
CA ARG A 108 -5.26 -29.62 -32.66
C ARG A 108 -6.33 -30.60 -33.12
N VAL A 109 -7.56 -30.42 -32.66
CA VAL A 109 -8.71 -31.25 -33.05
C VAL A 109 -9.04 -31.00 -34.53
N ASP A 110 -9.16 -29.74 -34.94
CA ASP A 110 -9.45 -29.37 -36.34
C ASP A 110 -8.38 -29.93 -37.28
N LYS A 111 -7.09 -29.79 -36.90
CA LYS A 111 -5.98 -30.38 -37.66
C LYS A 111 -6.05 -31.91 -37.75
N ALA A 112 -6.53 -32.59 -36.71
CA ALA A 112 -6.68 -34.05 -36.72
C ALA A 112 -7.88 -34.51 -37.57
N PHE A 113 -8.89 -33.68 -37.75
CA PHE A 113 -10.03 -33.96 -38.63
C PHE A 113 -9.75 -33.60 -40.10
N ASP A 114 -8.93 -32.58 -40.36
CA ASP A 114 -8.53 -32.16 -41.71
C ASP A 114 -7.42 -33.04 -42.33
N ASP A 115 -6.75 -33.87 -41.52
CA ASP A 115 -5.73 -34.83 -41.97
C ASP A 115 -6.19 -36.30 -41.73
N PRO A 116 -7.17 -36.82 -42.49
CA PRO A 116 -7.70 -38.17 -42.31
C PRO A 116 -6.76 -39.29 -42.79
N ALA A 117 -5.54 -38.96 -43.21
CA ALA A 117 -4.55 -39.90 -43.75
C ALA A 117 -3.24 -39.85 -42.96
N GLY A 118 -3.19 -40.63 -41.88
CA GLY A 118 -1.99 -41.45 -41.68
C GLY A 118 -1.93 -42.54 -42.76
#